data_AF-A0A519LCD3-F1
#
_entry.id   AF-A0A519LCD3-F1
#
_cell.length_a   1.000
_cell.length_b   1.000
_cell.length_c   1.000
_cell.angle_alpha   90.00
_cell.angle_beta   90.00
_cell.angle_gamma   90.00
#
_symmetry.space_group_name_H-M   'P 1'
#
loop_
_entity.id
_entity.type
_entity.pdbx_description
1 polymer ?
#
loop_
_entity_poly.entity_id
_entity_poly.type
_entity_poly.pdbx_seq_one_letter_code
_entity_poly.pdbx_strand_id
1 'polypeptide(L)' 'MKIYLAILKSDIDLEEFKRNLKEKKIKFLDHYKSVGIVKLQSEKKISENDFKKFCVSIEED' A
#
# COMPACT_ATOMS: atom_id res chain seq x y z
N MET A 1 -13.97 5.88 6.09
CA MET A 1 -12.74 5.08 5.95
C MET A 1 -12.73 4.48 4.56
N LYS A 2 -11.59 4.52 3.87
CA LYS A 2 -11.45 4.02 2.49
C LYS A 2 -10.51 2.82 2.47
N ILE A 3 -10.80 1.86 1.61
CA ILE A 3 -9.99 0.67 1.39
C ILE A 3 -9.25 0.84 0.08
N TYR A 4 -8.03 0.35 0.04
CA TYR A 4 -7.21 0.35 -1.16
C TYR A 4 -6.58 -1.01 -1.39
N LEU A 5 -6.48 -1.38 -2.65
CA LEU A 5 -5.65 -2.49 -3.11
C LEU A 5 -4.43 -1.91 -3.83
N ALA A 6 -3.24 -2.26 -3.35
CA ALA A 6 -1.99 -1.80 -3.92
C ALA A 6 -1.20 -2.99 -4.46
N ILE A 7 -0.76 -2.89 -5.72
CA ILE A 7 0.11 -3.89 -6.35
C ILE A 7 1.55 -3.52 -6.01
N LEU A 8 2.26 -4.39 -5.29
CA LEU A 8 3.66 -4.18 -4.94
C LEU A 8 4.56 -4.38 -6.17
N LYS A 9 5.70 -3.68 -6.20
CA LYS A 9 6.79 -4.04 -7.13
C LYS A 9 7.48 -5.33 -6.67
N SER A 10 8.14 -6.01 -7.60
CA SER A 10 8.77 -7.32 -7.35
C SER A 10 9.90 -7.28 -6.30
N ASP A 11 10.63 -6.16 -6.22
CA ASP A 11 11.87 -6.06 -5.42
C ASP A 11 11.72 -5.11 -4.21
N ILE A 12 10.52 -5.02 -3.62
CA ILE A 12 10.30 -4.07 -2.52
C ILE A 12 10.80 -4.62 -1.18
N ASP A 13 11.36 -3.73 -0.36
CA ASP A 13 11.51 -3.98 1.06
C ASP A 13 10.15 -3.75 1.76
N LEU A 14 9.51 -4.85 2.17
CA LEU A 14 8.20 -4.81 2.84
C LEU A 14 8.27 -4.09 4.20
N GLU A 15 9.40 -4.16 4.90
CA GLU A 15 9.56 -3.50 6.19
C GLU A 15 9.73 -1.98 6.01
N GLU A 16 10.44 -1.55 4.97
CA GLU A 16 10.49 -0.14 4.59
C GLU A 16 9.09 0.37 4.21
N PHE A 17 8.34 -0.40 3.43
CA PHE A 17 6.98 -0.04 3.03
C PHE A 17 6.05 0.11 4.23
N LYS A 18 6.07 -0.83 5.17
CA LYS A 18 5.27 -0.74 6.40
C LYS A 18 5.62 0.48 7.25
N ARG A 19 6.90 0.86 7.33
CA ARG A 19 7.33 2.09 8.02
C ARG A 19 6.73 3.33 7.34
N ASN A 20 6.82 3.41 6.01
CA ASN A 20 6.26 4.53 5.24
C ASN A 20 4.74 4.68 5.44
N LEU A 21 4.01 3.55 5.45
CA LEU A 21 2.56 3.55 5.73
C LEU A 21 2.26 4.08 7.14
N LYS A 22 3.04 3.65 8.14
CA LYS A 22 2.87 4.09 9.53
C LYS A 22 3.09 5.60 9.69
N GLU A 23 4.12 6.16 9.05
CA GLU A 23 4.38 7.61 9.03
C GLU A 23 3.21 8.38 8.42
N LYS A 24 2.58 7.84 7.37
CA LYS A 24 1.41 8.40 6.70
C LYS A 24 0.08 8.06 7.40
N LYS A 25 0.10 7.35 8.53
CA LYS A 25 -1.09 6.88 9.29
C LYS A 25 -2.04 6.00 8.47
N ILE A 26 -1.48 5.22 7.54
CA ILE A 26 -2.22 4.24 6.74
C ILE A 26 -2.06 2.87 7.37
N LYS A 27 -3.16 2.13 7.52
CA LYS A 27 -3.16 0.78 8.09
C LYS A 27 -2.90 -0.24 7.00
N PHE A 28 -1.98 -1.15 7.28
CA PHE A 28 -1.76 -2.36 6.49
C PHE A 28 -2.72 -3.44 7.02
N LEU A 29 -3.68 -3.88 6.21
CA LEU A 29 -4.72 -4.82 6.62
C LEU A 29 -4.38 -6.27 6.23
N ASP A 30 -3.92 -6.49 5.01
CA ASP A 30 -3.66 -7.85 4.51
C ASP A 30 -2.61 -7.86 3.38
N HIS A 31 -2.05 -9.03 3.08
CA HIS A 31 -1.08 -9.27 2.03
C HIS A 31 -1.38 -10.58 1.28
N TYR A 32 -1.87 -10.45 0.05
CA TYR A 32 -2.07 -11.53 -0.90
C TYR A 32 -0.74 -11.88 -1.59
N LYS A 33 0.12 -12.61 -0.88
CA LYS A 33 1.50 -12.91 -1.29
C LYS A 33 1.63 -13.55 -2.68
N SER A 34 0.69 -14.43 -3.05
CA SER A 34 0.70 -15.13 -4.34
C SER A 34 0.59 -14.20 -5.55
N VAL A 35 0.02 -13.01 -5.36
CA VAL A 35 -0.22 -12.01 -6.42
C VAL A 35 0.45 -10.66 -6.13
N GLY A 36 1.20 -10.55 -5.03
CA GLY A 36 1.91 -9.32 -4.67
C GLY A 36 1.00 -8.13 -4.36
N ILE A 37 -0.23 -8.37 -3.89
CA ILE A 37 -1.20 -7.31 -3.58
C ILE A 37 -1.31 -7.12 -2.07
N VAL A 38 -1.40 -5.87 -1.63
CA VAL A 38 -1.65 -5.52 -0.23
C VAL A 38 -2.95 -4.74 -0.08
N LYS A 39 -3.66 -4.99 1.03
CA LYS A 39 -4.87 -4.29 1.39
C LYS A 39 -4.53 -3.20 2.40
N LEU A 40 -4.91 -1.96 2.10
CA LEU A 40 -4.64 -0.80 2.93
C LEU A 40 -5.94 -0.14 3.38
N GLN A 41 -5.91 0.54 4.52
CA GLN A 41 -6.99 1.40 4.99
C GLN A 41 -6.46 2.77 5.35
N SER A 42 -7.15 3.81 4.87
CA SER A 42 -6.83 5.20 5.15
C SER A 42 -8.09 6.01 5.43
N GLU A 43 -7.96 7.04 6.27
CA GLU A 43 -9.00 8.06 6.44
C GLU A 43 -8.97 9.10 5.32
N LYS A 44 -7.79 9.33 4.74
CA LYS A 44 -7.57 10.29 3.66
C LYS A 44 -7.41 9.58 2.32
N LYS A 45 -7.74 10.28 1.24
CA LYS A 45 -7.50 9.77 -0.12
C LYS A 45 -6.00 9.53 -0.31
N ILE A 46 -5.64 8.32 -0.76
CA ILE A 46 -4.27 8.00 -1.13
C ILE A 46 -4.02 8.52 -2.55
N SER A 47 -2.89 9.19 -2.74
CA SER A 47 -2.38 9.51 -4.07
C SER A 47 -1.42 8.41 -4.51
N GLU A 48 -1.60 7.89 -5.71
CA GLU A 48 -0.69 6.88 -6.27
C GLU A 48 0.78 7.39 -6.30
N ASN A 49 0.96 8.69 -6.54
CA ASN A 49 2.28 9.34 -6.55
C ASN A 49 3.05 9.20 -5.23
N ASP A 50 2.34 9.13 -4.09
CA ASP A 50 2.97 8.94 -2.77
C ASP A 50 3.64 7.58 -2.62
N PHE A 51 3.26 6.62 -3.45
CA PHE A 51 3.63 5.22 -3.30
C PHE A 51 4.32 4.63 -4.54
N LYS A 52 4.61 5.44 -5.57
CA LYS A 52 5.34 5.02 -6.78
C LYS A 52 6.69 4.34 -6.49
N LYS A 53 7.29 4.58 -5.32
CA LYS A 53 8.51 3.86 -4.89
C LYS A 53 8.22 2.37 -4.63
N PHE A 54 7.08 2.06 -4.01
CA PHE A 54 6.75 0.73 -3.50
C PHE A 54 5.71 -0.01 -4.35
N CYS A 55 4.78 0.71 -4.96
CA CYS A 55 3.64 0.14 -5.65
C CYS A 55 3.73 0.42 -7.16
N VAL A 56 3.26 -0.55 -7.96
CA VAL A 56 2.97 -0.39 -9.38
C VAL A 56 1.72 0.45 -9.57
N SER A 57 0.68 0.17 -8.77
CA SER A 57 -0.58 0.91 -8.76
C SER A 57 -1.25 0.83 -7.38
N ILE A 58 -2.17 1.76 -7.12
CA ILE A 58 -3.04 1.77 -5.93
C ILE A 58 -4.44 2.17 -6.38
N GLU A 59 -5.42 1.29 -6.16
CA GLU A 59 -6.82 1.51 -6.50
C GLU A 59 -7.67 1.57 -5.24
N GLU A 60 -8.69 2.45 -5.22
CA GLU A 60 -9.70 2.47 -4.16
C GLU A 60 -10.69 1.32 -4.41
N ASP A 61 -10.88 0.45 -3.41
CA ASP A 61 -11.81 -0.71 -3.42
C ASP A 61 -13.21 -0.28 -2.95
#